data_AF-A0A1B8P5E6-F1
#
_entry.id   AF-A0A1B8P5E6-F1
#
_cell.length_a   1.000
_cell.length_b   1.000
_cell.length_c   1.000
_cell.angle_alpha   90.00
_cell.angle_beta   90.00
_cell.angle_gamma   90.00
#
_symmetry.space_group_name_H-M   'P 1'
#
loop_
_entity.id
_entity.type
_entity.pdbx_description
1 polymer ?
#
loop_
_entity_poly.entity_id
_entity_poly.type
_entity_poly.pdbx_seq_one_letter_code
_entity_poly.pdbx_strand_id
1 'polypeptide(L)'
;MVFQPDNLPDELEARELSAEDRARLSYYGPDQPPLFIGHYWCEGIPALPAPNIACLDYSAVKFGRLVAYRWSGEERLDADRFVWVDVPLEERARAMPQEIDFD
;
A
#
# COMPACT_ATOMS: atom_id res chain seq x y z
N MET A 1 -13.15 11.17 -12.15
CA MET A 1 -12.05 11.03 -13.13
C MET A 1 -11.10 10.01 -12.54
N VAL A 2 -10.99 8.82 -13.14
CA VAL A 2 -10.05 7.78 -12.70
C VAL A 2 -8.80 7.96 -13.54
N PHE A 3 -7.71 8.38 -12.92
CA PHE A 3 -6.41 8.51 -13.59
C PHE A 3 -5.72 7.13 -13.50
N GLN A 4 -6.09 6.22 -14.41
CA GLN A 4 -5.25 5.06 -14.68
C GLN A 4 -4.56 5.28 -16.02
N PRO A 5 -3.26 5.01 -16.12
CA PRO A 5 -2.60 4.99 -17.42
C PRO A 5 -3.28 3.95 -18.31
N ASP A 6 -3.27 4.20 -19.62
CA ASP A 6 -3.75 3.23 -20.60
C ASP A 6 -3.00 1.90 -20.39
N ASN A 7 -3.70 0.79 -20.62
CA ASN A 7 -3.07 -0.53 -20.58
C ASN A 7 -1.89 -0.59 -21.55
N LEU A 8 -0.89 -1.40 -21.21
CA LEU A 8 0.17 -1.74 -22.14
C LEU A 8 -0.44 -2.33 -23.42
N PRO A 9 0.05 -1.96 -24.61
CA PRO A 9 -0.30 -2.65 -25.84
C PRO A 9 -0.04 -4.17 -25.73
N ASP A 10 -0.93 -4.99 -26.31
CA ASP A 10 -0.88 -6.46 -26.22
C ASP A 10 0.51 -7.05 -26.54
N GLU A 11 1.18 -6.50 -27.55
CA GLU A 11 2.53 -6.92 -27.96
C GLU A 11 3.60 -6.70 -26.89
N LEU A 12 3.46 -5.63 -26.09
CA LEU A 12 4.37 -5.32 -24.99
C LEU A 12 4.03 -6.09 -23.72
N GLU A 13 2.75 -6.34 -23.46
CA GLU A 13 2.30 -7.11 -22.30
C GLU A 13 2.80 -8.56 -22.36
N ALA A 14 2.76 -9.18 -23.55
CA ALA A 14 3.24 -10.56 -23.75
C ALA A 14 4.78 -10.69 -23.83
N ARG A 15 5.52 -9.57 -23.85
CA ARG A 15 6.97 -9.60 -24.04
C ARG A 15 7.69 -9.82 -22.71
N GLU A 16 8.40 -10.95 -22.60
CA GLU A 16 9.25 -11.20 -21.43
C GLU A 16 10.38 -10.17 -21.31
N LEU A 17 10.71 -9.79 -20.07
CA LEU A 17 11.84 -8.91 -19.79
C LEU A 17 13.16 -9.61 -20.14
N SER A 18 13.98 -8.95 -20.96
CA SER A 18 15.32 -9.43 -21.29
C SER A 18 16.25 -9.38 -20.06
N ALA A 19 17.42 -10.00 -20.16
CA ALA A 19 18.43 -9.92 -19.10
C ALA A 19 18.89 -8.46 -18.87
N GLU A 20 18.97 -7.65 -19.92
CA GLU A 20 19.34 -6.24 -19.81
C GLU A 20 18.25 -5.41 -19.13
N ASP A 21 16.96 -5.65 -19.44
CA ASP A 21 15.84 -4.98 -18.77
C ASP A 21 15.81 -5.31 -17.27
N ARG A 22 16.01 -6.60 -16.93
CA ARG A 22 16.06 -7.06 -15.54
C ARG A 22 17.22 -6.43 -14.77
N ALA A 23 18.37 -6.24 -15.42
CA ALA A 23 19.53 -5.59 -14.81
C ALA A 23 19.30 -4.10 -14.47
N ARG A 24 18.30 -3.47 -15.10
CA ARG A 24 17.90 -2.07 -14.83
C ARG A 24 16.83 -1.94 -13.74
N LEU A 25 16.24 -3.05 -13.29
CA LEU A 25 15.25 -3.01 -12.22
C LEU A 25 15.91 -2.63 -10.90
N SER A 26 15.29 -1.69 -10.18
CA SER A 26 15.73 -1.36 -8.83
C SER A 26 15.36 -2.48 -7.87
N TYR A 27 16.30 -2.86 -7.00
CA TYR A 27 16.09 -3.85 -5.95
C TYR A 27 16.30 -3.22 -4.58
N TYR A 28 15.27 -3.31 -3.73
CA TYR A 28 15.33 -2.87 -2.34
C TYR A 28 15.55 -4.09 -1.44
N GLY A 29 16.74 -4.17 -0.84
CA GLY A 29 17.17 -5.34 -0.07
C GLY A 29 16.53 -5.45 1.33
N PRO A 30 16.59 -6.63 1.96
CA PRO A 30 16.02 -6.88 3.29
C PRO A 30 16.76 -6.15 4.43
N ASP A 31 18.03 -5.81 4.23
CA ASP A 31 18.86 -5.09 5.22
C ASP A 31 18.82 -3.56 5.03
N GLN A 32 17.97 -3.08 4.12
CA GLN A 32 17.74 -1.65 3.92
C GLN A 32 16.77 -1.12 4.99
N PRO A 33 16.75 0.21 5.23
CA PRO A 33 15.84 0.82 6.19
C PRO A 33 14.36 0.43 5.98
N PRO A 34 13.51 0.60 7.00
CA PRO A 34 12.07 0.44 6.83
C PRO A 34 11.52 1.34 5.71
N LEU A 35 10.72 0.75 4.82
CA LEU A 35 10.11 1.42 3.68
C LEU A 35 8.58 1.35 3.77
N PHE A 36 7.95 2.52 3.84
CA PHE A 36 6.50 2.67 3.83
C PHE A 36 6.04 3.14 2.46
N ILE A 37 5.12 2.40 1.83
CA ILE A 37 4.69 2.64 0.44
C ILE A 37 3.17 2.67 0.31
N GLY A 38 2.71 3.22 -0.81
CA GLY A 38 1.33 3.12 -1.28
C GLY A 38 1.30 2.75 -2.76
N HIS A 39 0.29 3.23 -3.50
CA HIS A 39 0.10 3.07 -4.95
C HIS A 39 -0.42 1.71 -5.42
N TYR A 40 -0.17 0.64 -4.68
CA TYR A 40 -0.50 -0.73 -5.08
C TYR A 40 -1.96 -1.15 -4.87
N TRP A 41 -2.81 -0.26 -4.32
CA TRP A 41 -4.25 -0.48 -4.18
C TRP A 41 -4.58 -1.84 -3.56
N CYS A 42 -3.87 -2.20 -2.49
CA CYS A 42 -4.03 -3.47 -1.81
C CYS A 42 -5.47 -3.66 -1.30
N GLU A 43 -5.86 -4.91 -1.10
CA GLU A 43 -7.17 -5.29 -0.57
C GLU A 43 -6.97 -6.29 0.57
N GLY A 44 -8.01 -6.50 1.38
CA GLY A 44 -7.93 -7.45 2.50
C GLY A 44 -7.22 -6.90 3.73
N ILE A 45 -6.72 -7.79 4.59
CA ILE A 45 -6.11 -7.45 5.88
C ILE A 45 -4.67 -6.97 5.64
N PRO A 46 -4.24 -5.85 6.29
CA PRO A 46 -2.87 -5.40 6.20
C PRO A 46 -1.83 -6.46 6.58
N ALA A 47 -0.83 -6.63 5.73
CA ALA A 47 0.25 -7.59 5.92
C ALA A 47 1.55 -7.03 5.34
N LEU A 48 2.67 -7.44 5.93
CA LEU A 48 4.00 -7.02 5.48
C LEU A 48 4.39 -7.80 4.20
N PRO A 49 4.65 -7.14 3.06
CA PRO A 49 5.18 -7.81 1.87
C PRO A 49 6.60 -8.35 2.10
N ALA A 50 7.36 -7.69 2.97
CA ALA A 50 8.69 -8.10 3.41
C ALA A 50 8.95 -7.56 4.84
N PRO A 51 9.92 -8.10 5.58
CA PRO A 51 10.15 -7.72 6.98
C PRO A 51 10.49 -6.24 7.22
N ASN A 52 10.93 -5.50 6.20
CA ASN A 52 11.25 -4.07 6.27
C ASN A 52 10.33 -3.22 5.37
N ILE A 53 9.23 -3.77 4.84
CA ILE A 53 8.33 -3.05 3.94
C ILE A 53 6.89 -3.11 4.48
N ALA A 54 6.22 -1.96 4.54
CA ALA A 54 4.81 -1.86 4.84
C ALA A 54 4.08 -1.07 3.74
N CYS A 55 3.09 -1.69 3.11
CA CYS A 55 2.14 -0.97 2.26
C CYS A 55 1.01 -0.40 3.14
N LEU A 56 0.62 0.86 2.91
CA LEU A 56 -0.49 1.51 3.62
C LEU A 56 -1.67 1.83 2.69
N ASP A 57 -1.53 1.58 1.39
CA ASP A 57 -2.57 1.84 0.41
C ASP A 57 -3.49 0.63 0.25
N TYR A 58 -4.49 0.55 1.12
CA TYR A 58 -5.52 -0.50 1.10
C TYR A 58 -6.83 -0.02 0.47
N SER A 59 -6.72 0.74 -0.63
CA SER A 59 -7.87 1.12 -1.46
C SER A 59 -8.97 1.86 -0.69
N ALA A 60 -8.61 2.70 0.28
CA ALA A 60 -9.56 3.45 1.12
C ALA A 60 -10.63 4.21 0.29
N VAL A 61 -10.23 4.80 -0.85
CA VAL A 61 -11.13 5.52 -1.76
C VAL A 61 -12.12 4.62 -2.51
N LYS A 62 -11.89 3.31 -2.51
CA LYS A 62 -12.75 2.27 -3.09
C LYS A 62 -13.43 1.42 -2.00
N PHE A 63 -13.73 2.03 -0.86
CA PHE A 63 -14.40 1.34 0.26
C PHE A 63 -13.57 0.18 0.85
N GLY A 64 -12.24 0.25 0.70
CA GLY A 64 -11.29 -0.62 1.37
C GLY A 64 -11.05 -0.16 2.81
N ARG A 65 -9.77 -0.11 3.21
CA ARG A 65 -9.36 0.27 4.56
C ARG A 65 -8.50 1.52 4.55
N LEU A 66 -8.74 2.41 5.51
CA LEU A 66 -7.79 3.46 5.84
C LEU A 66 -6.80 2.88 6.83
N VAL A 67 -5.56 2.68 6.39
CA VAL A 67 -4.52 1.96 7.14
C VAL A 67 -3.42 2.91 7.57
N ALA A 68 -2.94 2.72 8.78
CA ALA A 68 -1.73 3.33 9.31
C ALA A 68 -0.84 2.26 9.97
N TYR A 69 0.44 2.57 10.13
CA TYR A 69 1.39 1.73 10.85
C TYR A 69 2.02 2.53 11.98
N ARG A 70 2.02 1.97 13.19
CA ARG A 70 2.58 2.64 14.39
C ARG A 70 4.07 2.40 14.48
N TRP A 71 4.90 3.14 13.74
CA TRP A 71 6.35 2.95 13.80
C TRP A 71 6.97 3.47 15.12
N SER A 72 7.93 2.73 15.68
CA SER A 72 8.64 3.06 16.93
C SER A 72 10.16 3.06 16.79
N GLY A 73 10.69 3.14 15.57
CA GLY A 73 12.13 3.12 15.31
C GLY A 73 12.69 1.74 15.04
N GLU A 74 11.86 0.70 14.96
CA GLU A 74 12.28 -0.65 14.62
C GLU A 74 12.75 -0.76 13.15
N GLU A 75 13.80 -1.56 12.91
CA GLU A 75 14.32 -1.85 11.56
C GLU A 75 13.53 -2.99 10.89
N ARG A 76 13.09 -3.96 11.69
CA ARG A 76 12.20 -5.04 11.26
C ARG A 76 10.78 -4.72 11.72
N LEU A 77 9.90 -4.52 10.75
CA LEU A 77 8.51 -4.20 10.98
C LEU A 77 7.75 -5.40 11.55
N ASP A 78 6.67 -5.09 12.24
CA ASP A 78 5.79 -6.04 12.93
C ASP A 78 4.34 -5.82 12.45
N ALA A 79 3.72 -6.87 11.94
CA ALA A 79 2.36 -6.81 11.40
C ALA A 79 1.32 -6.43 12.47
N ASP A 80 1.59 -6.69 13.75
CA ASP A 80 0.67 -6.34 14.85
C ASP A 80 0.62 -4.82 15.10
N ARG A 81 1.49 -4.04 14.46
CA ARG A 81 1.55 -2.57 14.57
C ARG A 81 0.74 -1.86 13.48
N PHE A 82 0.11 -2.61 12.57
CA PHE A 82 -0.91 -2.05 11.68
C PHE A 82 -2.16 -1.68 12.47
N VAL A 83 -2.73 -0.53 12.15
CA VAL A 83 -4.04 -0.10 12.63
C VAL A 83 -4.87 0.38 11.45
N TRP A 84 -6.16 0.07 11.46
CA TRP A 84 -7.03 0.45 10.35
C TRP A 84 -8.48 0.56 10.77
N VAL A 85 -9.23 1.29 9.94
CA VAL A 85 -10.69 1.34 9.97
C VAL A 85 -11.23 0.98 8.58
N ASP A 86 -12.38 0.30 8.53
CA ASP A 86 -13.07 0.04 7.27
C ASP A 86 -13.70 1.35 6.77
N VAL A 87 -13.61 1.62 5.46
CA VAL A 87 -14.22 2.81 4.85
C VAL A 87 -15.67 2.48 4.47
N PRO A 88 -16.67 3.17 5.05
CA PRO A 88 -18.07 2.85 4.79
C PRO A 88 -18.46 3.17 3.34
N LEU A 89 -19.38 2.37 2.80
CA LEU A 89 -19.95 2.50 1.45
C LEU A 89 -20.77 3.78 1.26
N GLU A 90 -21.32 4.35 2.33
CA GLU A 90 -22.17 5.53 2.30
C GLU A 90 -21.43 6.77 2.80
N GLU A 91 -21.45 7.86 2.03
CA GLU A 91 -20.78 9.13 2.39
C GLU A 91 -21.28 9.72 3.72
N ARG A 92 -22.53 9.43 4.11
CA ARG A 92 -23.13 9.87 5.38
C ARG A 92 -22.62 9.15 6.63
N ALA A 93 -21.95 8.01 6.47
CA ALA A 93 -21.36 7.26 7.57
C ALA A 93 -19.91 7.66 7.88
N ARG A 94 -19.33 8.59 7.11
CA ARG A 94 -18.06 9.21 7.50
C ARG A 94 -18.32 10.14 8.68
N ALA A 95 -17.78 9.78 9.85
CA ALA A 95 -17.71 10.67 11.00
C ALA A 95 -17.21 12.04 10.54
N MET A 96 -17.93 13.10 10.91
CA MET A 96 -17.50 14.46 10.58
C MET A 96 -16.15 14.73 11.27
N PRO A 97 -15.27 15.61 10.75
CA PRO A 97 -13.92 15.83 11.27
C PRO A 97 -13.84 16.20 12.77
N GLN A 98 -14.96 16.50 13.41
CA GLN A 98 -15.08 16.83 14.83
C GLN A 98 -15.34 15.63 15.75
N GLU A 99 -15.49 14.41 15.22
CA GLU A 99 -15.79 13.19 15.99
C GLU A 99 -14.59 12.23 16.15
N ILE A 100 -13.40 12.60 15.69
CA ILE A 100 -12.19 11.82 15.97
C ILE A 100 -11.73 12.23 17.37
N ASP A 101 -12.17 11.48 18.37
CA ASP A 101 -11.65 11.55 19.73
C ASP A 101 -10.21 11.01 19.74
N PHE A 102 -9.28 11.82 20.23
CA PHE A 102 -7.84 11.50 20.31
C PHE A 102 -7.42 11.12 21.73
N ASP A 103 -8.36 10.85 22.63
CA ASP A 103 -8.10 10.37 23.99
C ASP A 103 -7.59 8.92 24.05
#